data_AF-A0A661F037-F1
#
_entry.id   AF-A0A661F037-F1
#
_cell.length_a   1.000
_cell.length_b   1.000
_cell.length_c   1.000
_cell.angle_alpha   90.00
_cell.angle_beta   90.00
_cell.angle_gamma   90.00
#
_symmetry.space_group_name_H-M   'P 1'
#
loop_
_entity.id
_entity.type
_entity.pdbx_description
1 polymer ?
#
loop_
_entity_poly.entity_id
_entity_poly.type
_entity_poly.pdbx_seq_one_letter_code
_entity_poly.pdbx_strand_id
1 'polypeptide(L)' 'MNDSDVAWQRSLTLVEKLQSDEVTLHYVKQGDHRLSEPADLKRLCHLVSTLWHPYPAGEH' A
#
# COMPACT_ATOMS: atom_id res chain seq x y z
N MET A 1 -1.59 -11.76 10.87
CA MET A 1 -1.16 -11.33 9.53
C MET A 1 -0.98 -12.63 8.82
N ASN A 2 -1.84 -12.88 7.84
CA ASN A 2 -2.26 -14.22 7.47
C ASN A 2 -1.91 -14.52 6.01
N ASP A 3 -0.92 -13.81 5.47
CA ASP A 3 -0.32 -14.12 4.17
C ASP A 3 0.62 -15.33 4.34
N SER A 4 0.15 -16.51 3.92
CA SER A 4 0.92 -17.75 3.90
C SER A 4 1.86 -17.86 2.71
N ASP A 5 1.62 -17.06 1.67
CA ASP A 5 2.29 -17.18 0.37
C ASP A 5 3.51 -16.26 0.32
N VAL A 6 3.40 -15.08 0.93
CA VAL A 6 4.46 -14.09 1.03
C VAL A 6 4.61 -13.62 2.47
N ALA A 7 5.76 -13.96 3.08
CA ALA A 7 6.12 -13.47 4.40
C ALA A 7 6.16 -11.93 4.41
N TRP A 8 5.35 -11.32 5.27
CA TRP A 8 5.15 -9.87 5.32
C TRP A 8 6.44 -9.06 5.54
N GLN A 9 7.45 -9.63 6.21
CA GLN A 9 8.75 -8.99 6.44
C GLN A 9 9.45 -8.63 5.12
N ARG A 10 9.10 -9.29 4.02
CA ARG A 10 9.63 -9.00 2.69
C ARG A 10 9.37 -7.55 2.27
N SER A 11 8.28 -6.94 2.73
CA SER A 11 8.01 -5.51 2.52
C SER A 11 8.97 -4.62 3.30
N LEU A 12 9.38 -4.99 4.53
CA LEU A 12 10.43 -4.26 5.26
C LEU A 12 11.75 -4.27 4.49
N THR A 13 12.18 -5.46 4.05
CA THR A 13 13.44 -5.62 3.30
C THR A 13 13.44 -4.82 1.99
N LEU A 14 12.27 -4.67 1.35
CA LEU A 14 12.15 -3.83 0.16
C LEU A 14 12.32 -2.35 0.52
N VAL A 15 11.60 -1.86 1.53
CA VAL A 15 11.67 -0.46 1.98
C VAL A 15 13.09 -0.06 2.37
N GLU A 16 13.82 -0.92 3.07
CA GLU A 16 15.23 -0.70 3.45
C GLU A 16 16.18 -0.50 2.25
N LYS A 17 15.79 -0.97 1.05
CA LYS A 17 16.60 -0.90 -0.17
C LYS A 17 16.19 0.23 -1.11
N LEU A 18 15.06 0.90 -0.87
CA LEU A 18 14.61 1.99 -1.71
C LEU A 18 15.47 3.23 -1.45
N GLN A 19 15.99 3.83 -2.53
CA GLN A 19 16.68 5.13 -2.48
C GLN A 19 15.65 6.25 -2.69
N SER A 20 14.72 6.39 -1.75
CA SER A 20 13.72 7.44 -1.72
C SER A 20 13.37 7.78 -0.29
N ASP A 21 13.21 9.06 0.01
CA ASP A 21 12.74 9.54 1.31
C ASP A 21 11.20 9.47 1.41
N GLU A 22 10.51 9.33 0.28
CA GLU A 22 9.04 9.28 0.21
C GLU A 22 8.56 7.83 0.11
N VAL A 23 8.58 7.12 1.23
CA VAL A 23 8.13 5.73 1.32
C VAL A 23 7.17 5.57 2.50
N THR A 24 5.99 5.03 2.23
CA THR A 24 5.00 4.70 3.27
C THR A 24 4.66 3.21 3.22
N LEU A 25 4.62 2.56 4.38
CA LEU A 25 4.28 1.15 4.53
C LEU A 25 3.08 0.98 5.46
N HIS A 26 2.03 0.32 4.95
CA HIS A 26 0.82 0.03 5.72
C HIS A 26 0.66 -1.46 5.96
N TYR A 27 0.51 -1.85 7.23
CA TYR A 27 0.25 -3.23 7.61
C TYR A 27 -1.18 -3.43 8.10
N VAL A 28 -1.84 -4.46 7.56
CA VAL A 28 -3.15 -4.92 8.03
C VAL A 28 -2.93 -6.21 8.82
N LYS A 29 -3.05 -6.14 10.16
CA LYS A 29 -2.74 -7.27 11.04
C LYS A 29 -3.58 -8.51 10.74
N GLN A 30 -4.79 -8.37 10.22
CA GLN A 30 -5.66 -9.50 9.85
C GLN A 30 -5.71 -9.75 8.33
N GLY A 31 -4.94 -9.01 7.55
CA GLY A 31 -4.90 -9.19 6.10
C GLY A 31 -4.28 -10.52 5.72
N ASP A 32 -4.87 -11.17 4.73
CA ASP A 32 -4.33 -12.33 4.03
C ASP A 32 -3.59 -11.87 2.75
N HIS A 33 -3.16 -12.82 1.93
CA HIS A 33 -2.48 -12.55 0.67
C HIS A 33 -3.32 -11.74 -0.34
N ARG A 34 -4.65 -11.84 -0.25
CA ARG A 34 -5.57 -11.28 -1.25
C ARG A 34 -6.01 -9.87 -0.92
N LEU A 35 -6.14 -9.52 0.37
CA LEU A 35 -6.67 -8.22 0.84
C LEU A 35 -7.96 -7.81 0.10
N SER A 36 -8.85 -8.77 -0.12
CA SER A 36 -10.01 -8.61 -0.99
C SER A 36 -11.35 -8.57 -0.24
N GLU A 37 -11.34 -8.68 1.09
CA GLU A 37 -12.53 -8.49 1.90
C GLU A 37 -13.05 -7.05 1.77
N PRO A 38 -14.36 -6.79 1.96
CA PRO A 38 -14.93 -5.45 1.78
C PRO A 38 -14.21 -4.35 2.59
N ALA A 39 -13.75 -4.67 3.80
CA ALA A 39 -13.01 -3.75 4.64
C ALA A 39 -11.59 -3.44 4.11
N ASP A 40 -10.95 -4.42 3.46
CA ASP A 40 -9.63 -4.25 2.86
C ASP A 40 -9.72 -3.41 1.59
N LEU A 41 -10.69 -3.71 0.72
CA LEU A 41 -10.96 -2.91 -0.48
C LEU A 41 -11.27 -1.45 -0.12
N LYS A 42 -12.09 -1.22 0.91
CA LYS A 42 -12.38 0.14 1.40
C LYS A 42 -11.10 0.88 1.84
N ARG A 43 -10.20 0.19 2.54
CA ARG A 43 -8.91 0.75 2.99
C ARG A 43 -8.01 1.06 1.80
N LEU A 44 -7.88 0.13 0.84
CA LEU A 44 -7.06 0.29 -0.36
C LEU A 44 -7.56 1.47 -1.22
N CYS A 45 -8.87 1.54 -1.50
CA CYS A 45 -9.44 2.65 -2.27
C CYS A 45 -9.22 4.00 -1.57
N HIS A 46 -9.38 4.05 -0.25
CA HIS A 46 -9.10 5.26 0.52
C HIS A 46 -7.63 5.69 0.39
N LEU A 47 -6.68 4.76 0.59
CA LEU A 47 -5.25 5.04 0.47
C LEU A 47 -4.88 5.55 -0.93
N VAL A 48 -5.37 4.89 -1.98
CA VAL A 48 -5.14 5.35 -3.36
C VAL A 48 -5.69 6.76 -3.55
N SER A 49 -6.88 7.05 -3.03
CA SER A 49 -7.49 8.39 -3.12
C SER A 49 -6.66 9.45 -2.40
N THR A 50 -6.01 9.11 -1.28
CA THR A 50 -5.16 10.06 -0.54
C THR A 50 -3.83 10.33 -1.23
N LEU A 51 -3.28 9.35 -1.95
CA LEU A 51 -2.04 9.48 -2.71
C LEU A 51 -2.27 10.08 -4.09
N TRP A 52 -3.50 10.03 -4.58
CA TRP A 52 -3.87 10.61 -5.86
C TRP A 52 -3.81 12.14 -5.80
N HIS A 53 -2.73 12.70 -6.35
CA HIS A 53 -2.68 14.11 -6.70
C HIS A 53 -3.08 14.23 -8.19
N PRO A 54 -4.22 14.86 -8.53
CA PRO A 54 -4.53 15.14 -9.92
C PRO A 54 -3.42 16.03 -10.50
N TYR A 55 -2.86 15.66 -11.65
CA TYR A 55 -1.91 16.50 -12.38
C TYR A 55 -2.51 17.92 -12.47
N PRO A 56 -1.74 18.99 -12.15
CA PRO A 56 -2.26 20.34 -12.33
C PRO A 56 -2.70 20.45 -13.79
N ALA A 57 -3.98 20.76 -14.00
CA ALA A 57 -4.51 20.94 -15.34
C ALA A 57 -3.66 22.02 -16.01
N GLY A 58 -2.77 21.60 -16.90
CA GLY A 58 -1.92 22.51 -17.63
C GLY A 58 -2.82 23.48 -18.37
N GLU A 59 -2.60 24.77 -18.13
CA GLU A 59 -3.06 25.82 -19.03
C GLU A 59 -2.49 25.47 -20.42
N HIS A 60 -3.37 25.01 -21.31
CA HIS A 60 -3.10 24.90 -22.74
C HIS A 60 -3.08 26.28 -23.37
#